data_AF-A9KZP6-F1
#
_entry.id   AF-A9KZP6-F1
#
_cell.length_a   1.000
_cell.length_b   1.000
_cell.length_c   1.000
_cell.angle_alpha   90.00
_cell.angle_beta   90.00
_cell.angle_gamma   90.00
#
_symmetry.space_group_name_H-M   'P 1'
#
loop_
_entity.id
_entity.type
_entity.pdbx_description
1 polymer ?
#
loop_
_entity_poly.entity_id
_entity_poly.type
_entity_poly.pdbx_seq_one_letter_code
_entity_poly.pdbx_strand_id
1 'polypeptide(L)' 'MMANKPLTQRERLMRIITGKRFWTLFEIQQESFNRFGVHDSETALSARFRDMPINQRVKRIRSGTHHTFEYRLEG' A
#
# COMPACT_ATOMS: atom_id res chain seq x y z
N MET A 1 -22.48 -6.57 20.61
CA MET A 1 -21.02 -6.56 20.37
C MET A 1 -20.79 -6.40 18.88
N MET A 2 -20.29 -5.25 18.42
CA MET A 2 -19.90 -5.13 17.01
C MET A 2 -18.61 -5.92 16.82
N ALA A 3 -18.68 -7.05 16.11
CA ALA A 3 -17.48 -7.76 15.68
C ALA A 3 -16.65 -6.78 14.85
N ASN A 4 -15.42 -6.48 15.28
CA ASN A 4 -14.49 -5.68 14.50
C ASN A 4 -14.24 -6.43 13.19
N LYS A 5 -14.91 -6.03 12.11
CA LYS A 5 -14.73 -6.66 10.80
C LYS A 5 -13.24 -6.55 10.43
N PRO A 6 -12.59 -7.63 9.99
CA PRO A 6 -11.22 -7.55 9.53
C PRO A 6 -11.16 -6.55 8.37
N LEU A 7 -10.15 -5.68 8.40
CA LEU A 7 -9.92 -4.72 7.33
C LEU A 7 -9.78 -5.46 6.01
N THR A 8 -10.34 -4.90 4.94
CA THR A 8 -10.08 -5.36 3.58
C THR A 8 -8.64 -5.05 3.18
N GLN A 9 -8.14 -5.75 2.16
CA GLN A 9 -6.81 -5.48 1.60
C GLN A 9 -6.65 -4.03 1.13
N ARG A 10 -7.71 -3.43 0.56
CA ARG A 10 -7.70 -2.03 0.13
C ARG A 10 -7.53 -1.08 1.32
N GLU A 11 -8.28 -1.31 2.40
CA GLU A 11 -8.21 -0.46 3.61
C GLU A 11 -6.85 -0.56 4.29
N ARG A 12 -6.27 -1.77 4.37
CA ARG A 12 -4.90 -1.97 4.89
C ARG A 12 -3.89 -1.20 4.08
N LEU A 13 -3.93 -1.34 2.74
CA LEU A 13 -3.05 -0.61 1.83
C LEU A 13 -3.17 0.90 2.08
N MET A 14 -4.39 1.45 2.09
CA MET A 14 -4.61 2.88 2.35
C MET A 14 -4.00 3.32 3.70
N ARG A 15 -4.18 2.54 4.77
CA ARG A 15 -3.59 2.85 6.08
C ARG A 15 -2.06 2.82 6.10
N ILE A 16 -1.42 2.11 5.17
CA ILE A 16 0.05 2.03 5.06
C ILE A 16 0.59 3.19 4.22
N ILE A 17 0.02 3.42 3.04
CA ILE A 17 0.62 4.31 2.03
C ILE A 17 0.10 5.75 2.07
N THR A 18 -0.93 6.04 2.87
CA THR A 18 -1.41 7.42 3.06
C THR A 18 -0.45 8.19 3.94
N GLY A 19 0.03 9.33 3.46
CA GLY A 19 0.92 10.23 4.22
C GLY A 19 2.11 10.72 3.40
N LYS A 20 3.19 11.11 4.08
CA LYS A 20 4.35 11.76 3.45
C LYS A 20 5.36 10.77 2.84
N ARG A 21 5.44 9.55 3.38
CA ARG A 21 6.42 8.53 3.02
C ARG A 21 6.01 7.75 1.76
N PHE A 22 7.00 7.47 0.93
CA PHE A 22 6.89 6.54 -0.20
C PHE A 22 7.27 5.13 0.23
N TRP A 23 6.61 4.13 -0.34
CA TRP A 23 6.78 2.73 0.01
C TRP A 23 6.94 1.85 -1.22
N THR A 24 7.81 0.86 -1.20
CA THR A 24 7.82 -0.20 -2.23
C THR A 24 6.71 -1.22 -1.96
N LEU A 25 6.33 -2.02 -2.96
CA LEU A 25 5.37 -3.11 -2.73
C LEU A 25 5.87 -4.12 -1.69
N PHE A 26 7.16 -4.41 -1.69
CA PHE A 26 7.81 -5.25 -0.68
C PHE A 26 7.66 -4.67 0.73
N GLU A 27 7.94 -3.38 0.92
CA GLU A 27 7.76 -2.72 2.22
C GLU A 27 6.29 -2.71 2.66
N ILE A 28 5.35 -2.50 1.72
CA ILE A 28 3.91 -2.55 2.01
C ILE A 28 3.48 -3.96 2.43
N GLN A 29 4.01 -5.01 1.79
CA GLN A 29 3.76 -6.40 2.19
C GLN A 29 4.27 -6.68 3.60
N GLN A 30 5.49 -6.22 3.93
CA GLN A 30 6.03 -6.33 5.29
C GLN A 30 5.16 -5.59 6.31
N GLU A 31 4.75 -4.36 6.01
CA GLU A 31 3.87 -3.60 6.88
C GLU A 31 2.47 -4.23 7.02
N SER A 32 1.98 -4.90 5.98
CA SER A 32 0.70 -5.61 6.03
C SER A 32 0.77 -6.76 7.04
N PHE A 33 1.89 -7.50 7.05
CA PHE A 33 2.14 -8.54 8.03
C PHE A 33 2.36 -7.96 9.43
N ASN A 34 3.24 -6.96 9.57
CA ASN A 34 3.61 -6.37 10.86
C ASN A 34 2.42 -5.71 11.58
N ARG A 35 1.54 -5.01 10.84
CA ARG A 35 0.42 -4.26 11.43
C ARG A 35 -0.87 -5.06 11.56
N PHE A 36 -1.10 -6.03 10.66
CA PHE A 36 -2.39 -6.71 10.55
C PHE A 36 -2.30 -8.24 10.56
N GLY A 37 -1.10 -8.82 10.59
CA GLY A 37 -0.90 -10.27 10.62
C GLY A 37 -1.28 -10.97 9.30
N VAL A 38 -1.32 -10.25 8.18
CA VAL A 38 -1.78 -10.77 6.89
C VAL A 38 -0.73 -10.60 5.79
N HIS A 39 -0.69 -11.56 4.88
CA HIS A 39 0.26 -11.58 3.78
C HIS A 39 -0.39 -11.12 2.48
N ASP A 40 -0.35 -9.82 2.22
CA ASP A 40 -0.84 -9.24 0.97
C ASP A 40 0.26 -9.29 -0.10
N SER A 41 0.04 -10.02 -1.20
CA SER A 41 1.05 -10.14 -2.26
C SER A 41 1.27 -8.81 -2.99
N GLU A 42 2.50 -8.55 -3.44
CA GLU A 42 2.85 -7.36 -4.22
C GLU A 42 1.91 -7.13 -5.43
N THR A 43 1.58 -8.20 -6.16
CA THR A 43 0.64 -8.15 -7.29
C THR A 43 -0.74 -7.68 -6.87
N ALA A 44 -1.25 -8.20 -5.75
CA ALA A 44 -2.56 -7.82 -5.24
C ALA A 44 -2.54 -6.36 -4.74
N LEU A 45 -1.49 -5.94 -4.04
CA LEU A 45 -1.30 -4.56 -3.58
C LEU A 45 -1.23 -3.57 -4.76
N SER A 46 -0.51 -3.91 -5.82
CA SER A 46 -0.44 -3.15 -7.06
C SER A 46 -1.81 -3.02 -7.74
N ALA A 47 -2.61 -4.10 -7.77
CA ALA A 47 -3.98 -4.06 -8.26
C ALA A 47 -4.86 -3.12 -7.41
N ARG A 48 -4.82 -3.24 -6.08
CA ARG A 48 -5.60 -2.37 -5.18
C ARG A 48 -5.19 -0.90 -5.30
N PHE A 49 -3.92 -0.60 -5.49
CA PHE A 49 -3.45 0.76 -5.75
C PHE A 49 -4.03 1.32 -7.05
N ARG A 50 -4.10 0.53 -8.13
CA ARG A 50 -4.72 0.93 -9.40
C ARG A 50 -6.23 1.17 -9.31
N ASP A 51 -6.89 0.67 -8.26
CA ASP A 51 -8.32 0.92 -8.03
C ASP A 51 -8.58 2.21 -7.22
N MET A 52 -7.53 2.89 -6.76
CA MET A 52 -7.64 4.18 -6.06
C MET A 52 -7.80 5.35 -7.04
N PRO A 53 -8.39 6.48 -6.59
CA PRO A 53 -8.56 7.67 -7.42
C PRO A 53 -7.25 8.15 -8.05
N ILE A 54 -7.24 8.39 -9.36
CA ILE A 54 -6.01 8.73 -10.10
C ILE A 54 -5.32 9.99 -9.57
N ASN A 55 -6.09 10.96 -9.11
CA ASN A 55 -5.63 12.23 -8.56
C ASN A 55 -4.96 12.11 -7.18
N GLN A 56 -5.13 10.99 -6.47
CA GLN A 56 -4.51 10.76 -5.16
C GLN A 56 -3.28 9.85 -5.24
N ARG A 57 -3.15 9.08 -6.33
CA ARG A 57 -2.08 8.10 -6.52
C ARG A 57 -0.80 8.78 -6.94
N VAL A 58 0.26 8.60 -6.13
CA VAL A 58 1.61 9.01 -6.51
C VAL A 58 2.48 7.78 -6.63
N LYS A 59 3.00 7.55 -7.83
CA LYS A 59 3.94 6.48 -8.15
C LYS A 59 5.20 7.10 -8.73
N ARG A 60 6.37 6.68 -8.24
CA ARG A 60 7.68 7.14 -8.76
C ARG A 60 8.69 6.02 -8.78
N ILE A 61 9.78 6.21 -9.50
CA ILE A 61 10.97 5.35 -9.40
C ILE A 61 11.75 5.78 -8.14
N ARG A 62 12.18 4.82 -7.32
CA ARG A 62 13.03 5.07 -6.15
C ARG A 62 14.37 5.65 -6.63
N SER A 63 14.75 6.78 -6.04
CA SER A 63 16.04 7.41 -6.34
C SER A 63 17.20 6.44 -6.14
N GLY A 64 18.13 6.40 -7.09
CA GLY A 64 19.27 5.48 -7.06
C GLY A 64 18.97 4.05 -7.51
N THR A 65 17.74 3.76 -7.96
CA THR A 65 17.38 2.47 -8.58
C THR A 65 16.82 2.70 -9.98
N HIS A 66 17.02 1.73 -10.88
CA HIS A 66 16.44 1.81 -12.24
C HIS A 66 15.09 1.08 -12.36
N HIS A 67 14.74 0.21 -11.40
CA HIS A 67 13.62 -0.71 -11.55
C HIS A 67 12.68 -0.80 -10.33
N THR A 68 12.97 -0.08 -9.24
CA THR A 68 12.13 -0.13 -8.04
C THR A 68 11.14 1.03 -8.04
N PHE A 69 9.85 0.70 -8.06
CA PHE A 69 8.79 1.70 -7.91
C PHE A 69 8.40 1.86 -6.44
N GLU A 70 8.09 3.10 -6.08
CA GLU A 70 7.47 3.46 -4.80
C GLU A 70 6.09 4.08 -5.01
N TYR A 71 5.25 3.88 -4.01
CA TYR A 71 3.83 4.18 -4.00
C TYR A 71 3.50 5.02 -2.78
N ARG A 72 2.60 5.97 -2.96
CA ARG A 72 2.04 6.85 -1.92
C ARG A 72 0.62 7.21 -2.31
N LEU A 73 -0.22 7.42 -1.31
CA LEU A 73 -1.54 8.03 -1.48
C LEU A 73 -1.54 9.41 -0.82
N GLU A 74 -1.97 10.43 -1.56
CA GLU A 74 -2.26 11.75 -1.01
C GLU A 74 -3.58 11.68 -0.23
N GLY A 75 -3.52 12.13 1.03
CA GLY A 75 -4.66 12.15 1.96
C GLY A 75 -5.37 13.49 1.95
#